data_AF-A0A527FHG7-F1
#
_entry.id   AF-A0A527FHG7-F1
#
_cell.length_a   1.000
_cell.length_b   1.000
_cell.length_c   1.000
_cell.angle_alpha   90.00
_cell.angle_beta   90.00
_cell.angle_gamma   90.00
#
_symmetry.space_group_name_H-M   'P 1'
#
loop_
_entity.id
_entity.type
_entity.pdbx_description
1 polymer ?
#
loop_
_entity_poly.entity_id
_entity_poly.type
_entity_poly.pdbx_seq_one_letter_code
_entity_poly.pdbx_strand_id
1 'polypeptide(L)' 'LDGKVVPPKRQAMKRSMEALIHHFKLYTEGYRVPAGEVYAAVEAPKGEFGVYLVSDGSNKPYRCKLRAPGFA' A
#
# COMPACT_ATOMS: atom_id res chain seq x y z
N LEU A 1 -8.54 -14.00 1.97
CA LEU A 1 -8.00 -12.64 1.75
C LEU A 1 -7.58 -12.54 0.30
N ASP A 2 -8.06 -11.50 -0.40
CA ASP A 2 -7.88 -11.30 -1.83
C ASP A 2 -6.38 -11.26 -2.19
N GLY A 3 -5.92 -12.15 -3.09
CA GLY A 3 -4.51 -12.28 -3.50
C GLY A 3 -4.00 -11.14 -4.37
N LYS A 4 -4.78 -10.06 -4.48
CA LYS A 4 -4.54 -8.88 -5.31
C LYS A 4 -3.85 -7.73 -4.57
N VAL A 5 -3.68 -7.84 -3.25
CA VAL A 5 -3.00 -6.82 -2.43
C VAL A 5 -1.70 -7.36 -1.84
N VAL A 6 -1.71 -8.60 -1.36
CA VAL A 6 -0.54 -9.27 -0.77
C VAL A 6 0.01 -10.27 -1.78
N PRO A 7 1.34 -10.32 -2.00
CA PRO A 7 1.92 -11.30 -2.90
C PRO A 7 1.65 -12.73 -2.41
N PRO A 8 1.41 -13.69 -3.33
CA PRO A 8 1.15 -15.06 -2.95
C PRO A 8 2.40 -15.73 -2.35
N LYS A 9 2.17 -16.69 -1.43
CA LYS A 9 3.26 -17.48 -0.85
C LYS A 9 4.05 -18.19 -1.96
N ARG A 10 5.38 -18.28 -1.80
CA ARG A 10 6.29 -18.89 -2.80
C ARG A 10 5.92 -20.33 -3.19
N GLN A 11 5.36 -21.11 -2.25
CA GLN A 11 4.91 -22.47 -2.54
C GLN A 11 3.69 -22.51 -3.48
N ALA A 12 2.77 -21.55 -3.36
CA ALA A 12 1.57 -21.46 -4.19
C ALA A 12 1.87 -20.90 -5.59
N MET A 13 2.82 -19.96 -5.69
CA MET A 13 3.29 -19.40 -6.96
C MET A 13 3.80 -20.48 -7.92
N LYS A 14 4.45 -21.53 -7.41
CA LYS A 14 5.01 -22.63 -8.21
C LYS A 14 3.99 -23.68 -8.64
N ARG A 15 2.75 -23.62 -8.13
CA ARG A 15 1.71 -24.65 -8.32
C ARG A 15 0.44 -24.12 -8.98
N SER A 16 0.17 -22.82 -8.89
CA SER A 16 -1.03 -22.19 -9.45
C SER A 16 -0.66 -21.08 -10.43
N MET A 17 -1.28 -21.11 -11.61
CA MET A 17 -1.11 -20.10 -12.65
C MET A 17 -1.64 -18.73 -12.21
N GLU A 18 -2.76 -18.69 -11.48
CA GLU A 18 -3.33 -17.45 -10.97
C GLU A 18 -2.38 -16.77 -9.97
N ALA A 19 -1.74 -17.55 -9.11
CA ALA A 19 -0.73 -17.04 -8.17
C ALA A 19 0.47 -16.42 -8.92
N LEU A 20 0.86 -16.97 -10.06
CA LEU A 20 1.95 -16.43 -10.87
C LEU A 20 1.53 -15.12 -11.56
N ILE A 21 0.31 -15.03 -12.10
CA ILE A 21 -0.23 -13.80 -12.70
C ILE A 21 -0.33 -12.68 -11.66
N HIS A 22 -0.84 -12.99 -10.46
CA HIS A 22 -0.94 -12.01 -9.38
C HIS A 22 0.44 -11.52 -8.93
N HIS A 23 1.42 -12.42 -8.79
CA HIS A 23 2.79 -12.03 -8.50
C HIS A 23 3.36 -11.10 -9.58
N PHE A 24 3.21 -11.45 -10.86
CA PHE A 24 3.75 -10.64 -11.95
C PHE A 24 3.14 -9.24 -11.99
N LYS A 25 1.81 -9.11 -11.94
CA LYS A 25 1.11 -7.82 -11.95
C LYS A 25 1.47 -6.97 -10.73
N LEU A 26 1.56 -7.56 -9.53
CA LEU A 26 1.91 -6.84 -8.31
C LEU A 26 3.33 -6.27 -8.33
N TYR A 27 4.30 -6.99 -8.88
CA TYR A 27 5.70 -6.53 -8.90
C TYR A 27 6.04 -5.61 -10.07
N THR A 28 5.21 -5.56 -11.12
CA THR A 28 5.44 -4.71 -12.30
C THR A 28 4.54 -3.48 -12.30
N GLU A 29 3.23 -3.68 -12.24
CA GLU A 29 2.23 -2.59 -12.26
C GLU A 29 1.90 -2.12 -10.83
N GLY A 30 2.00 -2.98 -9.82
CA GLY A 30 1.51 -2.68 -8.48
C GLY A 30 0.00 -2.90 -8.35
N TYR A 31 -0.56 -2.55 -7.18
CA TYR A 31 -2.00 -2.58 -6.95
C TYR A 31 -2.58 -1.17 -7.07
N ARG A 32 -3.81 -1.07 -7.56
CA ARG A 32 -4.52 0.20 -7.67
C ARG A 32 -5.28 0.46 -6.37
N VAL A 33 -5.10 1.66 -5.83
CA VAL A 33 -5.82 2.13 -4.64
C VAL A 33 -7.02 2.94 -5.13
N PRO A 34 -8.20 2.85 -4.51
CA PRO A 34 -9.32 3.72 -4.86
C PRO A 34 -8.96 5.19 -4.66
N ALA A 35 -9.49 6.06 -5.52
CA ALA A 35 -9.28 7.50 -5.40
C ALA A 35 -9.90 8.02 -4.09
N GLY A 36 -9.16 8.86 -3.38
CA GLY A 36 -9.58 9.40 -2.09
C GLY A 36 -8.44 10.00 -1.29
N GLU A 37 -8.79 10.59 -0.17
CA GLU A 37 -7.87 11.15 0.81
C GLU A 37 -8.08 10.50 2.17
N VAL A 38 -6.99 10.22 2.88
CA VAL A 38 -7.03 9.62 4.22
C VAL A 38 -5.94 10.24 5.07
N TYR A 39 -6.30 10.62 6.30
CA TYR A 39 -5.36 10.90 7.37
C TYR A 39 -5.38 9.75 8.36
N ALA A 40 -4.24 9.10 8.57
CA ALA A 40 -4.06 8.07 9.58
C ALA A 40 -2.95 8.50 10.54
N ALA A 41 -3.24 8.46 11.83
CA ALA A 41 -2.29 8.80 12.89
C ALA A 41 -1.95 7.56 13.72
N VAL A 42 -0.68 7.43 14.06
CA VAL A 42 -0.16 6.38 14.94
C VAL A 42 0.60 7.02 16.09
N GLU A 43 0.45 6.46 17.29
CA GLU A 43 1.22 6.87 18.46
C GLU A 43 2.67 6.41 18.31
N ALA A 44 3.57 7.36 18.06
CA ALA A 44 5.00 7.13 18.05
C ALA A 44 5.60 7.52 19.42
N PRO A 45 6.78 7.00 19.79
CA PRO A 45 7.42 7.33 21.07
C PRO A 45 7.68 8.83 21.30
N LYS A 46 7.60 9.65 20.25
CA LYS A 46 7.81 11.10 20.28
C LYS A 46 6.50 11.91 20.19
N GLY A 47 5.34 11.26 20.18
CA GLY A 47 4.02 11.87 19.96
C GLY A 47 3.31 11.31 18.73
N GLU A 48 2.24 11.98 18.30
CA GLU A 48 1.40 11.48 17.20
C GLU A 48 2.09 11.68 15.83
N PHE A 49 2.40 10.56 15.17
CA PHE A 49 2.91 10.53 13.80
C PHE A 49 1.76 10.33 12.82
N GLY A 50 1.47 11.37 12.05
CA GLY A 50 0.37 11.37 11.08
C GLY A 50 0.87 11.15 9.65
N VAL A 51 0.14 10.36 8.87
CA VAL A 51 0.34 10.22 7.43
C VAL A 51 -0.94 10.66 6.73
N TYR A 52 -0.84 11.72 5.94
CA TYR A 52 -1.90 12.17 5.04
C TYR A 52 -1.58 11.67 3.63
N LEU A 53 -2.42 10.78 3.12
CA LEU A 53 -2.29 10.17 1.80
C LEU A 53 -3.44 10.62 0.90
N VAL A 54 -3.12 11.02 -0.32
CA VAL A 54 -4.07 11.29 -1.40
C VAL A 54 -3.77 10.33 -2.53
N SER A 55 -4.79 9.59 -2.97
CA SER A 55 -4.75 8.71 -4.15
C SER A 55 -5.70 9.25 -5.21
N ASP A 56 -5.24 9.25 -6.45
CA ASP A 56 -5.97 9.61 -7.68
C ASP A 56 -6.55 8.38 -8.40
N GLY A 57 -6.47 7.18 -7.79
CA GLY A 57 -6.85 5.93 -8.44
C GLY A 57 -5.69 5.19 -9.14
N SER A 58 -4.50 5.80 -9.15
CA SER A 58 -3.30 5.22 -9.74
C SER A 58 -2.64 4.16 -8.82
N ASN A 59 -1.59 3.52 -9.33
CA ASN A 59 -0.72 2.60 -8.58
C ASN A 59 0.29 3.33 -7.67
N LYS A 60 0.43 4.64 -7.84
CA LYS A 60 1.33 5.50 -7.06
C LYS A 60 0.50 6.52 -6.26
N PRO A 61 0.89 6.84 -5.02
CA PRO A 61 0.20 7.87 -4.27
C PRO A 61 0.42 9.23 -4.94
N TYR A 62 -0.66 10.01 -5.09
CA TYR A 62 -0.62 11.35 -5.67
C TYR A 62 0.11 12.33 -4.73
N ARG A 63 -0.19 12.26 -3.43
CA ARG A 63 0.49 13.07 -2.41
C ARG A 63 0.60 12.31 -1.10
N CYS A 64 1.80 12.34 -0.51
CA CYS A 64 2.06 11.84 0.83
C CYS A 64 2.60 12.99 1.69
N LYS A 65 1.83 13.47 2.67
CA LYS A 65 2.32 14.44 3.65
C LYS A 65 2.49 13.75 5.00
N LEU A 66 3.70 13.86 5.55
CA LEU A 66 4.07 13.29 6.83
C LEU A 66 3.97 14.39 7.89
N ARG A 67 3.16 14.17 8.94
CA ARG A 67 3.14 14.98 10.14
C ARG A 67 4.14 14.39 11.12
N ALA A 68 5.33 14.98 11.16
CA ALA A 68 6.36 14.61 12.10
C ALA A 68 6.01 15.16 13.50
N PRO A 69 6.06 14.34 14.55
CA PRO A 69 5.72 14.78 15.91
C PRO A 69 6.72 15.82 16.46
N GLY A 70 7.98 15.82 15.99
CA GLY A 70 8.99 16.78 16.42
C GLY A 70 9.04 18.10 15.65
N PHE A 71 8.20 18.28 14.64
CA PHE A 71 8.06 19.55 13.90
C PHE A 71 6.81 20.35 14.34
N ALA A 72 6.06 19.82 15.31
CA ALA A 72 4.87 20.43 15.87
C ALA A 72 5.21 21.26 17.12
#